data_AF-W8ZPP6-F1
#
_entry.id   AF-W8ZPP6-F1
#
_cell.length_a   1.000
_cell.length_b   1.000
_cell.length_c   1.000
_cell.angle_alpha   90.00
_cell.angle_beta   90.00
_cell.angle_gamma   90.00
#
_symmetry.space_group_name_H-M   'P 1'
#
loop_
_entity.id
_entity.type
_entity.pdbx_description
1 polymer ?
#
loop_
_entity_poly.entity_id
_entity_poly.type
_entity_poly.pdbx_seq_one_letter_code
_entity_poly.pdbx_strand_id
1 'polypeptide(L)'
;MDRSQAYLLMRRISTMGTIVSPKWLLARMYEPDLVIADCRFALGKPLSGRSTYEEAHIPGAVYLDLEQDLSAPVGEHGGRHPLPEPEALQAVFRRAGIGPDSRVVAYDDQGGAMASRLWWLLRWLGHDAVYVMDEGFGAWQAAGFPVTAETRIVVPGGFAARPQPHR
;
A
#
# COMPACT_ATOMS: atom_id res chain seq x y z
N MET A 1 -4.71 -29.07 -26.18
CA MET A 1 -4.20 -28.36 -24.99
C MET A 1 -5.32 -28.39 -23.96
N ASP A 2 -5.13 -29.12 -22.87
CA ASP A 2 -6.20 -29.44 -21.92
C ASP A 2 -6.58 -28.21 -21.09
N ARG A 3 -7.87 -27.85 -21.11
CA ARG A 3 -8.44 -26.76 -20.31
C ARG A 3 -8.18 -26.96 -18.81
N SER A 4 -8.01 -28.20 -18.36
CA SER A 4 -7.69 -28.52 -16.97
C SER A 4 -6.26 -28.11 -16.57
N GLN A 5 -5.29 -28.20 -17.49
CA GLN A 5 -3.92 -27.75 -17.24
C GLN A 5 -3.78 -26.23 -17.27
N ALA A 6 -4.52 -25.54 -18.13
CA ALA A 6 -4.61 -24.07 -18.10
C ALA A 6 -5.26 -23.58 -16.79
N TYR A 7 -6.26 -24.31 -16.28
CA TYR A 7 -6.91 -24.00 -15.00
C TYR A 7 -6.00 -24.28 -13.79
N LEU A 8 -5.18 -25.34 -13.84
CA LEU A 8 -4.17 -25.65 -12.83
C LEU A 8 -2.97 -24.68 -12.86
N LEU A 9 -2.60 -24.15 -14.03
CA LEU A 9 -1.59 -23.09 -14.16
C LEU A 9 -2.12 -21.74 -13.65
N MET A 10 -3.39 -21.41 -13.92
CA MET A 10 -4.06 -20.22 -13.37
C MET A 10 -4.32 -20.33 -11.85
N ARG A 11 -4.47 -21.56 -11.32
CA ARG A 11 -4.58 -21.82 -9.88
C ARG A 11 -3.25 -21.91 -9.12
N ARG A 12 -2.11 -21.72 -9.79
CA ARG A 12 -0.83 -21.46 -9.09
C ARG A 12 -0.72 -20.05 -8.51
N ILE A 13 -1.75 -19.21 -8.68
CA ILE A 13 -1.87 -17.89 -8.02
C ILE A 13 -2.75 -18.00 -6.75
N SER A 14 -2.73 -19.14 -6.05
CA SER A 14 -3.34 -19.26 -4.73
C SER A 14 -2.27 -19.28 -3.63
N THR A 15 -2.44 -18.35 -2.69
CA THR A 15 -1.84 -18.24 -1.34
C THR A 15 -0.38 -17.80 -1.24
N MET A 16 -0.06 -16.59 -1.71
CA MET A 16 0.66 -15.71 -0.77
C MET A 16 -0.37 -15.12 0.17
N GLY A 17 -0.13 -15.20 1.47
CA GLY A 17 -0.94 -14.46 2.44
C GLY A 17 -0.93 -12.97 2.09
N THR A 18 -1.96 -12.24 2.52
CA THR A 18 -2.01 -10.77 2.39
C THR A 18 -1.02 -10.06 3.31
N ILE A 19 -0.25 -10.83 4.08
CA ILE A 19 0.77 -10.38 5.03
C ILE A 19 2.12 -10.91 4.57
N VAL A 20 3.14 -10.05 4.52
CA VAL A 20 4.53 -10.39 4.17
C VAL A 20 5.46 -10.00 5.30
N SER A 21 6.53 -10.76 5.55
CA SER A 21 7.49 -10.41 6.61
C SER A 21 8.43 -9.28 6.18
N PRO A 22 9.05 -8.55 7.13
CA PRO A 22 10.10 -7.59 6.84
C PRO A 22 11.25 -8.17 6.01
N LYS A 23 11.64 -9.43 6.26
CA LYS A 23 12.67 -10.14 5.49
C LYS A 23 12.24 -10.41 4.04
N TRP A 24 10.96 -10.70 3.81
CA TRP A 24 10.43 -10.88 2.46
C TRP A 24 10.56 -9.60 1.64
N LEU A 25 10.23 -8.45 2.25
CA LEU A 25 10.35 -7.13 1.64
C LEU A 25 11.80 -6.75 1.40
N LEU A 26 12.68 -6.93 2.40
CA LEU A 26 14.11 -6.64 2.28
C LEU A 26 14.75 -7.33 1.07
N ALA A 27 14.41 -8.60 0.84
CA ALA A 27 14.94 -9.37 -0.28
C ALA A 27 14.48 -8.89 -1.67
N ARG A 28 13.45 -8.01 -1.73
CA ARG A 28 12.73 -7.64 -2.97
C ARG A 28 12.56 -6.14 -3.18
N MET A 29 12.98 -5.31 -2.22
CA MET A 29 12.67 -3.88 -2.19
C MET A 29 13.16 -3.08 -3.42
N TYR A 30 14.04 -3.66 -4.24
CA TYR A 30 14.55 -3.07 -5.47
C TYR A 30 14.00 -3.73 -6.76
N GLU A 31 13.03 -4.63 -6.63
CA GLU A 31 12.31 -5.18 -7.79
C GLU A 31 11.50 -4.05 -8.46
N PRO A 32 11.57 -3.90 -9.80
CA PRO A 32 11.08 -2.70 -10.49
C PRO A 32 9.55 -2.56 -10.46
N ASP A 33 8.83 -3.64 -10.25
CA ASP A 33 7.37 -3.68 -10.13
C ASP A 33 6.88 -3.53 -8.68
N LEU A 34 7.77 -3.41 -7.69
CA LEU A 34 7.40 -3.24 -6.29
C LEU A 34 7.21 -1.77 -5.91
N VAL A 35 6.06 -1.44 -5.34
CA VAL A 35 5.77 -0.15 -4.71
C VAL A 35 5.62 -0.37 -3.20
N ILE A 36 6.46 0.32 -2.43
CA ILE A 36 6.41 0.28 -0.97
C ILE A 36 5.67 1.52 -0.51
N ALA A 37 4.63 1.36 0.31
CA ALA A 37 3.79 2.46 0.77
C ALA A 37 3.87 2.60 2.30
N ASP A 38 4.37 3.74 2.75
CA ASP A 38 4.32 4.16 4.14
C ASP A 38 2.95 4.78 4.43
N CYS A 39 2.19 4.13 5.32
CA CYS A 39 0.86 4.56 5.75
C CYS A 39 0.86 5.00 7.22
N ARG A 40 2.02 5.29 7.83
CA ARG A 40 2.09 5.71 9.24
C ARG A 40 1.25 6.97 9.46
N PHE A 41 0.44 6.95 10.51
CA PHE A 41 -0.46 8.06 10.85
C PHE A 41 -0.85 7.99 12.32
N ALA A 42 -0.78 9.08 13.08
CA ALA A 42 -1.24 9.08 14.47
C ALA A 42 -2.55 9.87 14.64
N LEU A 43 -3.56 9.22 15.23
CA LEU A 43 -4.85 9.84 15.54
C LEU A 43 -4.66 11.10 16.40
N GLY A 44 -5.32 12.20 16.00
CA GLY A 44 -5.20 13.50 16.67
C GLY A 44 -3.90 14.26 16.36
N LYS A 45 -3.00 13.71 15.52
CA LYS A 45 -1.76 14.35 15.09
C LYS A 45 -1.59 14.19 13.56
N PRO A 46 -2.43 14.83 12.74
CA PRO A 46 -2.52 14.54 11.30
C PRO A 46 -1.20 14.75 10.53
N LEU A 47 -0.34 15.66 10.97
CA LEU A 47 0.95 15.91 10.32
C LEU A 47 2.06 14.92 10.72
N SER A 48 1.85 14.14 11.79
CA SER A 48 2.92 13.33 12.37
C SER A 48 3.40 12.20 11.45
N GLY A 49 2.49 11.58 10.68
CA GLY A 49 2.87 10.53 9.72
C GLY A 49 3.82 11.05 8.65
N ARG A 50 3.55 12.25 8.13
CA ARG A 50 4.41 12.90 7.14
C ARG A 50 5.78 13.22 7.73
N SER A 51 5.81 13.81 8.91
CA SER A 51 7.08 14.16 9.58
C SER A 51 7.92 12.92 9.89
N THR A 52 7.32 11.83 10.38
CA THR A 52 8.07 10.60 10.68
C THR A 52 8.54 9.87 9.41
N TYR A 53 7.81 9.98 8.30
CA TYR A 53 8.29 9.56 6.98
C TYR A 53 9.51 10.35 6.53
N GLU A 54 9.47 11.68 6.63
CA GLU A 54 10.58 12.57 6.25
C GLU A 54 11.82 12.37 7.12
N GLU A 55 11.65 11.99 8.40
CA GLU A 55 12.76 11.65 9.30
C GLU A 55 13.42 10.31 8.93
N ALA A 56 12.64 9.25 8.73
CA ALA A 56 13.13 7.94 8.36
C ALA A 56 12.02 7.04 7.82
N HIS A 57 12.24 6.41 6.67
CA HIS A 57 11.34 5.44 6.05
C HIS A 57 12.11 4.31 5.34
N ILE A 58 11.40 3.28 4.87
CA ILE A 58 12.01 2.20 4.07
C ILE A 58 12.47 2.76 2.71
N PRO A 59 13.73 2.54 2.27
CA PRO A 59 14.20 3.10 1.01
C PRO A 59 13.31 2.77 -0.18
N GLY A 60 13.00 3.81 -0.96
CA GLY A 60 12.12 3.71 -2.13
C GLY A 60 10.62 3.76 -1.81
N ALA A 61 10.22 3.83 -0.54
CA ALA A 61 8.83 3.95 -0.15
C ALA A 61 8.24 5.32 -0.50
N VAL A 62 6.97 5.33 -0.84
CA VAL A 62 6.14 6.53 -1.00
C VAL A 62 5.26 6.69 0.23
N TYR A 63 5.03 7.94 0.65
CA TYR A 63 4.08 8.22 1.73
C TYR A 63 2.67 8.37 1.18
N LEU A 64 1.69 7.73 1.82
CA LEU A 64 0.26 7.88 1.55
C LEU A 64 -0.46 8.29 2.83
N ASP A 65 -0.98 9.50 2.83
CA ASP A 65 -1.62 10.13 3.99
C ASP A 65 -3.04 9.58 4.20
N LEU A 66 -3.36 9.16 5.43
CA LEU A 66 -4.69 8.61 5.73
C LEU A 66 -5.82 9.59 5.40
N GLU A 67 -5.66 10.86 5.74
CA GLU A 67 -6.74 11.86 5.66
C GLU A 67 -6.76 12.53 4.29
N GLN A 68 -5.59 12.80 3.71
CA GLN A 68 -5.50 13.54 2.44
C GLN A 68 -5.61 12.63 1.22
N ASP A 69 -5.17 11.37 1.34
CA ASP A 69 -5.01 10.47 0.20
C ASP A 69 -5.96 9.28 0.24
N LEU A 70 -6.19 8.73 1.43
CA LEU A 70 -6.95 7.49 1.63
C LEU A 70 -8.36 7.71 2.19
N SER A 71 -8.76 8.98 2.34
CA SER A 71 -10.07 9.41 2.84
C SER A 71 -10.62 10.57 2.04
N ALA A 72 -11.94 10.61 1.88
CA ALA A 72 -12.63 11.83 1.45
C ALA A 72 -12.77 12.81 2.61
N PRO A 73 -13.02 14.11 2.35
CA PRO A 73 -13.36 15.06 3.40
C PRO A 73 -14.53 14.58 4.25
N VAL A 74 -14.45 14.83 5.57
CA VAL A 74 -15.51 14.48 6.51
C VAL A 74 -16.81 15.22 6.14
N GLY A 75 -17.88 14.45 5.92
CA GLY A 75 -19.22 14.95 5.66
C GLY A 75 -20.20 14.61 6.78
N GLU A 76 -21.49 14.82 6.53
CA GLU A 76 -22.58 14.46 7.46
C GLU A 76 -22.66 12.92 7.70
N HIS A 77 -22.24 12.15 6.70
CA HIS A 77 -22.23 10.68 6.72
C HIS A 77 -20.83 10.14 6.37
N GLY A 78 -20.58 8.85 6.61
CA GLY A 78 -19.33 8.18 6.24
C GLY A 78 -18.28 8.05 7.35
N GLY A 79 -18.54 8.57 8.54
CA GLY A 79 -17.65 8.43 9.70
C GLY A 79 -16.41 9.33 9.64
N ARG A 80 -15.34 8.95 10.35
CA ARG A 80 -14.12 9.76 10.49
C ARG A 80 -13.19 9.72 9.27
N HIS A 81 -13.26 8.64 8.48
CA HIS A 81 -12.45 8.45 7.27
C HIS A 81 -13.34 7.99 6.10
N PRO A 82 -14.16 8.89 5.54
CA PRO A 82 -15.08 8.56 4.45
C PRO A 82 -14.39 7.95 3.23
N LEU A 83 -15.13 7.13 2.49
CA LEU A 83 -14.63 6.53 1.25
C LEU A 83 -14.44 7.60 0.16
N PRO A 84 -13.25 7.75 -0.44
CA PRO A 84 -13.07 8.65 -1.58
C PRO A 84 -13.70 8.10 -2.87
N GLU A 85 -13.99 9.01 -3.79
CA GLU A 85 -14.41 8.66 -5.14
C GLU A 85 -13.31 7.85 -5.87
N PRO A 86 -13.68 6.83 -6.67
CA PRO A 86 -12.71 6.00 -7.40
C PRO A 86 -11.73 6.81 -8.27
N GLU A 87 -12.18 7.89 -8.90
CA GLU A 87 -11.35 8.75 -9.75
C GLU A 87 -10.28 9.50 -8.94
N ALA A 88 -10.62 9.92 -7.72
CA ALA A 88 -9.67 10.57 -6.81
C ALA A 88 -8.59 9.59 -6.37
N LEU A 89 -8.98 8.37 -5.98
CA LEU A 89 -8.04 7.30 -5.64
C LEU A 89 -7.20 6.85 -6.83
N GLN A 90 -7.76 6.84 -8.04
CA GLN A 90 -6.98 6.57 -9.24
C GLN A 90 -5.85 7.59 -9.39
N ALA A 91 -6.13 8.88 -9.22
CA ALA A 91 -5.09 9.91 -9.28
C ALA A 91 -4.03 9.70 -8.18
N VAL A 92 -4.45 9.36 -6.96
CA VAL A 92 -3.59 9.00 -5.82
C VAL A 92 -2.64 7.86 -6.16
N PHE A 93 -3.17 6.75 -6.67
CA PHE A 93 -2.36 5.57 -6.94
C PHE A 93 -1.45 5.76 -8.15
N ARG A 94 -1.88 6.54 -9.16
CA ARG A 94 -0.98 6.94 -10.26
C ARG A 94 0.19 7.76 -9.76
N ARG A 95 -0.02 8.82 -8.96
CA ARG A 95 1.10 9.63 -8.43
C ARG A 95 2.04 8.84 -7.51
N ALA A 96 1.53 7.79 -6.87
CA ALA A 96 2.30 6.86 -6.05
C ALA A 96 3.13 5.86 -6.88
N GLY A 97 3.03 5.91 -8.22
CA GLY A 97 3.75 5.02 -9.12
C GLY A 97 3.10 3.64 -9.30
N ILE A 98 1.88 3.46 -8.79
CA ILE A 98 1.17 2.18 -8.88
C ILE A 98 0.62 2.02 -10.31
N GLY A 99 0.97 0.91 -10.93
CA GLY A 99 0.49 0.47 -12.25
C GLY A 99 -0.37 -0.79 -12.15
N PRO A 100 -0.85 -1.29 -13.31
CA PRO A 100 -1.66 -2.51 -13.36
C PRO A 100 -0.92 -3.75 -12.84
N ASP A 101 0.39 -3.84 -13.09
CA ASP A 101 1.23 -4.99 -12.73
C ASP A 101 2.08 -4.76 -11.46
N SER A 102 1.88 -3.63 -10.78
CA SER A 102 2.62 -3.35 -9.55
C SER A 102 2.28 -4.34 -8.45
N ARG A 103 3.26 -4.74 -7.65
CA ARG A 103 3.05 -5.32 -6.33
C ARG A 103 3.16 -4.21 -5.30
N VAL A 104 2.14 -4.04 -4.46
CA VAL A 104 2.12 -3.01 -3.42
C VAL A 104 2.38 -3.65 -2.06
N VAL A 105 3.34 -3.13 -1.29
CA VAL A 105 3.56 -3.51 0.10
C VAL A 105 3.31 -2.29 0.98
N ALA A 106 2.20 -2.31 1.71
CA ALA A 106 1.85 -1.28 2.68
C ALA A 106 2.44 -1.59 4.05
N TYR A 107 2.95 -0.59 4.75
CA TYR A 107 3.33 -0.72 6.15
C TYR A 107 2.88 0.49 6.97
N ASP A 108 2.80 0.29 8.28
CA ASP A 108 2.64 1.36 9.26
C ASP A 108 3.47 1.02 10.51
N ASP A 109 3.20 1.70 11.63
CA ASP A 109 3.83 1.50 12.93
C ASP A 109 2.81 1.13 14.03
N GLN A 110 1.62 0.69 13.64
CA GLN A 110 0.46 0.46 14.52
C GLN A 110 -0.23 -0.87 14.22
N GLY A 111 0.56 -1.92 13.96
CA GLY A 111 0.05 -3.28 13.77
C GLY A 111 -0.78 -3.47 12.50
N GLY A 112 -0.56 -2.64 11.47
CA GLY A 112 -1.24 -2.74 10.19
C GLY A 112 -2.57 -1.99 10.12
N ALA A 113 -2.96 -1.23 11.15
CA ALA A 113 -4.24 -0.52 11.18
C ALA A 113 -4.43 0.43 9.98
N MET A 114 -3.39 1.17 9.60
CA MET A 114 -3.44 2.14 8.50
C MET A 114 -3.05 1.48 7.17
N ALA A 115 -2.07 0.57 7.19
CA ALA A 115 -1.68 -0.20 6.02
C ALA A 115 -2.85 -1.04 5.46
N SER A 116 -3.70 -1.56 6.34
CA SER A 116 -4.91 -2.31 5.95
C SER A 116 -5.93 -1.45 5.21
N ARG A 117 -5.99 -0.13 5.49
CA ARG A 117 -6.86 0.79 4.75
C ARG A 117 -6.45 0.88 3.28
N LEU A 118 -5.15 1.05 3.02
CA LEU A 118 -4.61 1.04 1.65
C LEU A 118 -4.83 -0.31 0.98
N TRP A 119 -4.54 -1.41 1.68
CA TRP A 119 -4.78 -2.77 1.18
C TRP A 119 -6.24 -2.97 0.75
N TRP A 120 -7.19 -2.56 1.57
CA TRP A 120 -8.61 -2.69 1.24
C TRP A 120 -9.00 -1.81 0.05
N LEU A 121 -8.56 -0.54 0.01
CA LEU A 121 -8.88 0.39 -1.08
C LEU A 121 -8.39 -0.11 -2.44
N LEU A 122 -7.16 -0.62 -2.51
CA LEU A 122 -6.61 -1.20 -3.73
C LEU A 122 -7.43 -2.41 -4.20
N ARG A 123 -7.79 -3.30 -3.27
CA ARG A 123 -8.61 -4.49 -3.59
C ARG A 123 -10.04 -4.15 -3.99
N TRP A 124 -10.62 -3.15 -3.34
CA TRP A 124 -11.92 -2.58 -3.69
C TRP A 124 -11.87 -1.99 -5.10
N LEU A 125 -10.77 -1.39 -5.52
CA LEU A 125 -10.58 -0.90 -6.89
C LEU A 125 -10.04 -1.95 -7.87
N GLY A 126 -10.06 -3.24 -7.50
CA GLY A 126 -9.72 -4.35 -8.38
C GLY A 126 -8.22 -4.66 -8.51
N HIS A 127 -7.38 -4.11 -7.63
CA HIS A 127 -5.95 -4.38 -7.59
C HIS A 127 -5.62 -5.42 -6.50
N ASP A 128 -5.33 -6.64 -6.93
CA ASP A 128 -5.17 -7.79 -6.04
C ASP A 128 -3.77 -7.96 -5.45
N ALA A 129 -2.74 -7.47 -6.14
CA ALA A 129 -1.33 -7.66 -5.81
C ALA A 129 -0.86 -6.70 -4.69
N VAL A 130 -1.60 -6.66 -3.59
CA VAL A 130 -1.31 -5.81 -2.43
C VAL A 130 -1.16 -6.62 -1.15
N TYR A 131 -0.15 -6.27 -0.36
CA TYR A 131 0.27 -6.94 0.85
C TYR A 131 0.48 -5.92 1.98
N VAL A 132 0.33 -6.37 3.23
CA VAL A 132 0.68 -5.61 4.44
C VAL A 132 1.97 -6.19 5.02
N MET A 133 2.95 -5.36 5.36
CA MET A 133 4.15 -5.81 6.04
C MET A 133 3.83 -6.12 7.51
N ASP A 134 4.16 -7.34 7.94
CA ASP A 134 4.01 -7.77 9.32
C ASP A 134 4.93 -6.99 10.26
N GLU A 135 4.48 -6.81 11.51
CA GLU A 135 5.20 -6.11 12.60
C GLU A 135 5.60 -4.64 12.34
N GLY A 136 5.35 -4.11 11.13
CA GLY A 136 5.47 -2.71 10.78
C GLY A 136 6.90 -2.15 10.79
N PHE A 137 7.00 -0.81 10.76
CA PHE A 137 8.26 -0.09 10.66
C PHE A 137 9.15 -0.25 11.90
N GLY A 138 8.56 -0.38 13.10
CA GLY A 138 9.31 -0.58 14.33
C GLY A 138 10.14 -1.87 14.31
N ALA A 139 9.56 -2.98 13.83
CA ALA A 139 10.27 -4.24 13.68
C ALA A 139 11.33 -4.19 12.56
N TRP A 140 11.05 -3.47 11.47
CA TRP A 140 12.04 -3.20 10.43
C TRP A 140 13.30 -2.50 11.00
N GLN A 141 13.11 -1.46 11.80
CA GLN A 141 14.22 -0.75 12.46
C GLN A 141 14.93 -1.63 13.49
N ALA A 142 14.18 -2.38 14.32
CA ALA A 142 14.75 -3.26 15.34
C ALA A 142 15.60 -4.39 14.73
N ALA A 143 15.26 -4.84 13.51
CA ALA A 143 16.05 -5.81 12.75
C ALA A 143 17.33 -5.22 12.11
N GLY A 144 17.57 -3.91 12.26
CA GLY A 144 18.72 -3.22 11.66
C GLY A 144 18.64 -3.09 10.14
N PHE A 145 17.43 -3.13 9.58
CA PHE A 145 17.24 -3.01 8.14
C PHE A 145 17.36 -1.55 7.67
N PRO A 146 17.69 -1.32 6.38
CA PRO A 146 17.99 0.01 5.88
C PRO A 146 16.84 0.99 6.04
N VAL A 147 17.14 2.20 6.47
CA VAL A 147 16.21 3.35 6.49
C VAL A 147 16.83 4.54 5.80
N THR A 148 16.02 5.45 5.29
CA THR A 148 16.47 6.68 4.64
C THR A 148 15.54 7.85 4.93
N ALA A 149 16.04 9.06 4.78
CA ALA A 149 15.25 10.30 4.71
C ALA A 149 15.10 10.79 3.25
N GLU A 150 15.76 10.13 2.29
CA GLU A 150 15.74 10.52 0.88
C GLU A 150 14.41 10.17 0.23
N THR A 151 13.75 11.19 -0.33
CA THR A 151 12.50 10.98 -1.06
C THR A 151 12.78 10.48 -2.48
N ARG A 152 12.07 9.42 -2.88
CA ARG A 152 12.14 8.87 -4.24
C ARG A 152 11.47 9.81 -5.25
N ILE A 153 12.09 9.97 -6.42
CA ILE A 153 11.40 10.51 -7.61
C ILE A 153 10.46 9.42 -8.15
N VAL A 154 9.17 9.70 -8.17
CA VAL A 154 8.14 8.77 -8.62
C VAL A 154 7.72 9.09 -10.05
N VAL A 155 7.82 8.11 -10.94
CA VAL A 155 7.19 8.18 -12.26
C VAL A 155 5.73 7.75 -12.09
N PRO A 156 4.75 8.56 -12.51
CA PRO A 156 3.35 8.19 -12.38
C PRO A 156 3.03 6.85 -13.06
N GLY A 157 2.33 5.98 -12.33
CA GLY A 157 1.91 4.67 -12.81
C GLY A 157 0.64 4.72 -13.66
N GLY A 158 0.30 3.57 -14.26
CA GLY A 158 -0.86 3.40 -15.12
C GLY A 158 -2.14 2.94 -14.42
N PHE A 159 -2.30 3.14 -13.10
CA PHE A 159 -3.44 2.62 -12.34
C PHE A 159 -4.79 2.94 -13.00
N ALA A 160 -5.68 1.95 -13.04
CA ALA A 160 -7.04 2.09 -13.57
C ALA A 160 -8.02 1.52 -12.54
N ALA A 161 -8.82 2.40 -11.94
CA ALA A 161 -9.78 2.01 -10.92
C ALA A 161 -10.89 1.11 -11.50
N ARG A 162 -11.17 -0.01 -10.84
CA ARG A 162 -12.26 -0.93 -11.19
C ARG A 162 -13.01 -1.33 -9.92
N PRO A 163 -13.92 -0.47 -9.41
CA PRO A 163 -14.66 -0.72 -8.19
C PRO A 163 -15.32 -2.10 -8.16
N GLN A 164 -15.16 -2.80 -7.05
CA GLN A 164 -15.65 -4.15 -6.77
C GLN A 164 -16.68 -4.02 -5.63
N PRO A 165 -17.97 -3.77 -5.92
CA PRO A 165 -18.99 -3.44 -4.92
C PRO A 165 -19.32 -4.57 -3.92
N HIS A 166 -18.71 -5.75 -4.08
CA HIS A 166 -18.95 -6.93 -3.26
C HIS A 166 -17.68 -7.41 -2.53
N ARG A 167 -16.65 -6.57 -2.43
CA ARG A 167 -15.39 -6.84 -1.71
C ARG A 167 -15.20 -5.94 -0.50
#